data_AF-A0A2V7S3U8-F1
#
_entry.id   AF-A0A2V7S3U8-F1
#
_cell.length_a   1.000
_cell.length_b   1.000
_cell.length_c   1.000
_cell.angle_alpha   90.00
_cell.angle_beta   90.00
_cell.angle_gamma   90.00
#
_symmetry.space_group_name_H-M   'P 1'
#
loop_
_entity.id
_entity.type
_entity.pdbx_description
1 polymer ?
#
loop_
_entity_poly.entity_id
_entity_poly.type
_entity_poly.pdbx_seq_one_letter_code
_entity_poly.pdbx_strand_id
1 'polypeptide(L)'
;LGIIFLVMTAMFLSAKIGFFAILPNVVPIVIFFGVMGWLGIYLNLGTSLIAAIALGIAVDSTIHYMARLNLELRGETDQAAAIVRTLRTVGVPIVYTTIALFFGFLTFALSNFIPIRNFGVLAGVTMATALGTNLVLLPALLSTTKIITLWDLLGVKLGDDPATTIPLFADLRPAQARIVVLMGDLRHFAPGEIVVRRGEIGEEMYVIIAGRADVFAGEGAGRQRINELKRGDVFGEMGLVRHAERTADVVAAGDVDVLALDEHFLRRIKNRYPRIASQVFLNLTRLLSDHLQRTTERYVAARSA
;
A
#
# COMPACT_ATOMS: atom_id res chain seq x y z
N LEU A 1 1.33 1.65 -25.11
CA LEU A 1 0.47 1.99 -23.94
C LEU A 1 -0.23 0.78 -23.33
N GLY A 2 -0.95 -0.07 -24.09
CA GLY A 2 -1.66 -1.24 -23.53
C GLY A 2 -0.76 -2.21 -22.75
N ILE A 3 0.47 -2.45 -23.20
CA ILE A 3 1.44 -3.27 -22.47
C ILE A 3 1.80 -2.65 -21.11
N ILE A 4 2.03 -1.34 -21.05
CA ILE A 4 2.36 -0.63 -19.80
C ILE A 4 1.18 -0.70 -18.84
N PHE A 5 -0.04 -0.51 -19.33
CA PHE A 5 -1.24 -0.70 -18.53
C PHE A 5 -1.29 -2.09 -17.90
N LEU A 6 -1.08 -3.14 -18.69
CA LEU A 6 -1.12 -4.53 -18.21
C LEU A 6 0.00 -4.80 -17.20
N VAL A 7 1.23 -4.40 -17.51
CA VAL A 7 2.40 -4.59 -16.64
C VAL A 7 2.22 -3.84 -15.32
N MET A 8 1.81 -2.57 -15.35
CA MET A 8 1.60 -1.76 -14.14
C MET A 8 0.41 -2.23 -13.32
N THR A 9 -0.68 -2.63 -13.99
CA THR A 9 -1.84 -3.24 -13.33
C THR A 9 -1.46 -4.55 -12.67
N ALA A 10 -0.66 -5.39 -13.31
CA ALA A 10 -0.18 -6.64 -12.72
C ALA A 10 0.78 -6.39 -11.56
N MET A 11 1.68 -5.41 -11.68
CA MET A 11 2.68 -5.10 -10.66
C MET A 11 2.07 -4.59 -9.34
N PHE A 12 0.99 -3.80 -9.43
CA PHE A 12 0.30 -3.20 -8.29
C PHE A 12 -1.12 -3.76 -8.05
N LEU A 13 -1.51 -4.82 -8.75
CA LEU A 13 -2.83 -5.46 -8.71
C LEU A 13 -4.00 -4.45 -8.72
N SER A 14 -3.83 -3.35 -9.47
CA SER A 14 -4.75 -2.21 -9.43
C SER A 14 -4.85 -1.56 -10.80
N ALA A 15 -6.00 -1.75 -11.44
CA ALA A 15 -6.30 -1.13 -12.73
C ALA A 15 -6.28 0.41 -12.65
N LYS A 16 -6.61 0.98 -11.48
CA LYS A 16 -6.55 2.43 -11.27
C LYS A 16 -5.11 2.96 -11.31
N ILE A 17 -4.18 2.23 -10.69
CA ILE A 17 -2.75 2.58 -10.71
C ILE A 17 -2.18 2.36 -12.12
N GLY A 18 -2.55 1.26 -12.77
CA GLY A 18 -2.22 1.02 -14.17
C GLY A 18 -2.67 2.17 -15.06
N PHE A 19 -3.90 2.68 -14.88
CA PHE A 19 -4.41 3.83 -15.63
C PHE A 19 -3.63 5.11 -15.35
N PHE A 20 -3.30 5.41 -14.08
CA PHE A 20 -2.47 6.57 -13.74
C PHE A 20 -1.07 6.51 -14.35
N ALA A 21 -0.48 5.32 -14.48
CA ALA A 21 0.81 5.16 -15.16
C ALA A 21 0.75 5.46 -16.67
N ILE A 22 -0.42 5.37 -17.32
CA ILE A 22 -0.57 5.71 -18.74
C ILE A 22 -0.58 7.25 -18.93
N LEU A 23 -1.17 8.00 -18.01
CA LEU A 23 -1.44 9.44 -18.19
C LEU A 23 -0.19 10.28 -18.51
N PRO A 24 0.94 10.16 -17.78
CA PRO A 24 2.18 10.86 -18.12
C PRO A 24 2.73 10.54 -19.50
N ASN A 25 2.37 9.37 -20.05
CA ASN A 25 2.82 8.93 -21.37
C ASN A 25 1.93 9.44 -22.51
N VAL A 26 0.67 9.80 -22.22
CA VAL A 26 -0.25 10.39 -23.21
C VAL A 26 0.14 11.84 -23.52
N VAL A 27 0.57 12.60 -22.51
CA VAL A 27 0.87 14.02 -22.66
C VAL A 27 1.99 14.29 -23.68
N PRO A 28 3.16 13.61 -23.66
CA PRO A 28 4.17 13.73 -24.71
C PRO A 28 3.67 13.33 -26.09
N ILE A 29 2.79 12.34 -26.21
CA ILE A 29 2.20 11.92 -27.50
C ILE A 29 1.34 13.03 -28.08
N VAL A 30 0.46 13.62 -27.26
CA VAL A 30 -0.42 14.73 -27.66
C VAL A 30 0.42 15.93 -28.09
N ILE A 31 1.46 16.26 -27.32
CA ILE A 31 2.37 17.37 -27.64
C ILE A 31 3.17 17.07 -28.92
N PHE A 32 3.67 15.85 -29.11
CA PHE A 32 4.39 15.46 -30.33
C PHE A 32 3.53 15.69 -31.58
N PHE A 33 2.31 15.15 -31.61
CA PHE A 33 1.41 15.33 -32.76
C PHE A 33 0.89 16.77 -32.88
N GLY A 34 0.71 17.48 -31.76
CA GLY A 34 0.33 18.89 -31.75
C GLY A 34 1.42 19.78 -32.37
N VAL A 35 2.69 19.56 -32.03
CA VAL A 35 3.83 20.26 -32.62
C VAL A 35 3.98 19.91 -34.10
N MET A 36 3.80 18.64 -34.46
CA MET A 36 3.81 18.19 -35.86
C MET A 36 2.74 18.93 -36.69
N GLY A 37 1.51 19.03 -36.17
CA GLY A 37 0.44 19.79 -36.81
C GLY A 37 0.73 21.29 -36.90
N TRP A 38 1.26 21.89 -35.83
CA TRP A 38 1.57 23.32 -35.80
C TRP A 38 2.71 23.70 -36.77
N LEU A 39 3.73 22.85 -36.89
CA LEU A 39 4.84 23.05 -37.83
C LEU A 39 4.52 22.61 -39.27
N GLY A 40 3.31 22.10 -39.54
CA GLY A 40 2.93 21.62 -40.88
C GLY A 40 3.72 20.40 -41.34
N ILE A 41 4.24 19.59 -40.41
CA ILE A 41 5.03 18.40 -40.71
C ILE A 41 4.07 17.25 -41.03
N TYR A 42 4.17 16.68 -42.23
CA TYR A 42 3.31 15.56 -42.63
C TYR A 42 3.73 14.24 -41.99
N LEU A 43 2.72 13.44 -41.61
CA LEU A 43 2.93 12.06 -41.21
C LEU A 43 3.12 11.19 -42.46
N ASN A 44 4.33 10.68 -42.64
CA ASN A 44 4.71 9.76 -43.70
C ASN A 44 5.40 8.54 -43.08
N LEU A 45 5.75 7.54 -43.90
CA LEU A 45 6.37 6.31 -43.42
C LEU A 45 7.65 6.57 -42.58
N GLY A 46 8.44 7.57 -42.98
CA GLY A 46 9.66 7.96 -42.27
C GLY A 46 9.35 8.61 -40.92
N THR A 47 8.50 9.63 -40.89
CA THR A 47 8.13 10.33 -39.65
C THR A 47 7.32 9.44 -38.69
N SER A 48 6.60 8.43 -39.18
CA SER A 48 5.89 7.46 -38.33
C SER A 48 6.81 6.44 -37.64
N LEU A 49 7.81 5.90 -38.36
CA LEU A 49 8.81 5.00 -37.76
C LEU A 49 9.59 5.71 -36.66
N ILE A 50 9.97 6.94 -36.99
CA ILE A 50 10.64 7.87 -36.11
C ILE A 50 9.80 8.19 -34.86
N ALA A 51 8.51 8.50 -35.03
CA ALA A 51 7.59 8.76 -33.93
C ALA A 51 7.48 7.55 -32.99
N ALA A 52 7.42 6.33 -33.55
CA ALA A 52 7.36 5.10 -32.76
C ALA A 52 8.61 4.91 -31.89
N ILE A 53 9.81 5.21 -32.43
CA ILE A 53 11.07 5.10 -31.68
C ILE A 53 11.15 6.16 -30.57
N ALA A 54 10.90 7.43 -30.90
CA ALA A 54 10.97 8.52 -29.91
C ALA A 54 9.97 8.32 -28.77
N LEU A 55 8.73 7.98 -29.10
CA LEU A 55 7.69 7.71 -28.10
C LEU A 55 8.01 6.44 -27.31
N GLY A 56 8.55 5.39 -27.93
CA GLY A 56 8.96 4.18 -27.22
C GLY A 56 10.01 4.45 -26.14
N ILE A 57 11.02 5.27 -26.46
CA ILE A 57 12.09 5.64 -25.53
C ILE A 57 11.56 6.58 -24.43
N ALA A 58 10.74 7.57 -24.78
CA ALA A 58 10.21 8.55 -23.83
C ALA A 58 9.31 7.94 -22.74
N VAL A 59 8.74 6.76 -23.03
CA VAL A 59 7.76 6.09 -22.18
C VAL A 59 8.39 5.17 -21.12
N ASP A 60 9.70 4.90 -21.22
CA ASP A 60 10.41 3.99 -20.32
C ASP A 60 10.56 4.51 -18.88
N SER A 61 10.61 5.84 -18.68
CA SER A 61 10.84 6.43 -17.36
C SER A 61 9.75 6.11 -16.33
N THR A 62 8.51 5.90 -16.78
CA THR A 62 7.41 5.46 -15.90
C THR A 62 7.71 4.08 -15.31
N ILE A 63 8.29 3.16 -16.09
CA ILE A 63 8.58 1.80 -15.62
C ILE A 63 9.65 1.83 -14.54
N HIS A 64 10.73 2.58 -14.77
CA HIS A 64 11.80 2.76 -13.78
C HIS A 64 11.28 3.37 -12.48
N TYR A 65 10.45 4.42 -12.57
CA TYR A 65 9.86 5.05 -11.40
C TYR A 65 8.96 4.07 -10.63
N MET A 66 8.04 3.41 -11.33
CA MET A 66 7.06 2.51 -10.74
C MET A 66 7.69 1.25 -10.16
N ALA A 67 8.72 0.69 -10.81
CA ALA A 67 9.46 -0.45 -10.29
C ALA A 67 10.19 -0.10 -9.00
N ARG A 68 10.82 1.09 -8.92
CA ARG A 68 11.45 1.54 -7.67
C ARG A 68 10.44 1.82 -6.58
N LEU A 69 9.32 2.47 -6.91
CA LEU A 69 8.24 2.71 -5.94
C LEU A 69 7.71 1.39 -5.35
N ASN A 70 7.57 0.35 -6.17
CA ASN A 70 7.17 -0.97 -5.71
C ASN A 70 8.18 -1.57 -4.71
N LEU A 71 9.46 -1.25 -4.81
CA LEU A 71 10.48 -1.66 -3.83
C LEU A 71 10.42 -0.82 -2.55
N GLU A 72 10.28 0.50 -2.67
CA GLU A 72 10.22 1.43 -1.52
C GLU A 72 8.94 1.26 -0.69
N LEU A 73 7.85 0.75 -1.28
CA LEU A 73 6.61 0.46 -0.56
C LEU A 73 6.66 -0.86 0.24
N ARG A 74 7.70 -1.68 0.08
CA ARG A 74 7.80 -2.96 0.80
C ARG A 74 8.06 -2.72 2.28
N GLY A 75 7.06 -3.01 3.11
CA GLY A 75 7.17 -2.92 4.57
C GLY A 75 7.12 -1.50 5.12
N GLU A 76 6.69 -0.52 4.31
CA GLU A 76 6.59 0.89 4.69
C GLU A 76 5.12 1.31 4.76
N THR A 77 4.72 1.99 5.85
CA THR A 77 3.34 2.43 6.05
C THR A 77 3.09 3.84 5.51
N ASP A 78 4.15 4.66 5.36
CA ASP A 78 4.09 6.01 4.80
C ASP A 78 4.36 6.03 3.29
N GLN A 79 3.27 5.98 2.52
CA GLN A 79 3.31 6.10 1.06
C GLN A 79 3.90 7.44 0.59
N ALA A 80 3.65 8.54 1.28
CA ALA A 80 4.14 9.85 0.85
C ALA A 80 5.66 9.91 0.97
N ALA A 81 6.20 9.40 2.07
CA ALA A 81 7.64 9.23 2.24
C ALA A 81 8.25 8.29 1.19
N ALA A 82 7.58 7.17 0.86
CA ALA A 82 8.03 6.24 -0.19
C ALA A 82 8.09 6.90 -1.59
N ILE A 83 7.09 7.72 -1.95
CA ILE A 83 7.07 8.50 -3.20
C ILE A 83 8.24 9.49 -3.25
N VAL A 84 8.51 10.20 -2.15
CA VAL A 84 9.62 11.16 -2.06
C VAL A 84 10.98 10.47 -2.13
N ARG A 85 11.16 9.33 -1.42
CA ARG A 85 12.38 8.52 -1.50
C ARG A 85 12.61 8.00 -2.91
N THR A 86 11.56 7.47 -3.54
CA THR A 86 11.61 7.05 -4.95
C THR A 86 12.09 8.20 -5.84
N LEU A 87 11.50 9.39 -5.70
CA LEU A 87 11.90 10.55 -6.48
C LEU A 87 13.38 10.93 -6.27
N ARG A 88 13.90 10.83 -5.04
CA ARG A 88 15.32 11.07 -4.76
C ARG A 88 16.24 10.01 -5.35
N THR A 89 15.83 8.74 -5.35
CA THR A 89 16.69 7.64 -5.80
C THR A 89 16.72 7.50 -7.32
N VAL A 90 15.55 7.50 -7.98
CA VAL A 90 15.46 7.31 -9.44
C VAL A 90 15.24 8.59 -10.22
N GLY A 91 14.85 9.69 -9.58
CA GLY A 91 14.64 10.97 -10.28
C GLY A 91 15.92 11.50 -10.91
N VAL A 92 17.04 11.50 -10.19
CA VAL A 92 18.34 11.97 -10.72
C VAL A 92 18.81 11.14 -11.94
N PRO A 93 18.82 9.79 -11.88
CA PRO A 93 19.09 8.97 -13.06
C PRO A 93 18.16 9.23 -14.26
N ILE A 94 16.85 9.41 -14.02
CA ILE A 94 15.87 9.71 -15.07
C ILE A 94 16.18 11.07 -15.73
N VAL A 95 16.54 12.08 -14.93
CA VAL A 95 16.94 13.41 -15.46
C VAL A 95 18.17 13.28 -16.36
N TYR A 96 19.24 12.61 -15.89
CA TYR A 96 20.47 12.49 -16.68
C TYR A 96 20.27 11.78 -18.01
N THR A 97 19.57 10.64 -17.99
CA THR A 97 19.28 9.86 -19.20
C THR A 97 18.42 10.65 -20.19
N THR A 98 17.39 11.35 -19.69
CA THR A 98 16.49 12.13 -20.56
C THR A 98 17.19 13.36 -21.15
N ILE A 99 18.02 14.06 -20.38
CA ILE A 99 18.82 15.19 -20.88
C ILE A 99 19.84 14.72 -21.92
N ALA A 100 20.51 13.60 -21.69
CA ALA A 100 21.45 13.04 -22.66
C ALA A 100 20.76 12.71 -23.99
N LEU A 101 19.59 12.06 -23.93
CA LEU A 101 18.78 11.76 -25.12
C LEU A 101 18.25 13.03 -25.78
N PHE A 102 17.81 14.02 -25.00
CA PHE A 102 17.36 15.30 -25.51
C PHE A 102 18.42 15.96 -26.40
N PHE A 103 19.65 16.14 -25.89
CA PHE A 103 20.73 16.73 -26.68
C PHE A 103 21.20 15.83 -27.83
N GLY A 104 21.18 14.50 -27.63
CA GLY A 104 21.47 13.53 -28.69
C GLY A 104 20.52 13.68 -29.88
N PHE A 105 19.21 13.73 -29.64
CA PHE A 105 18.22 13.96 -30.69
C PHE A 105 18.28 15.39 -31.26
N LEU A 106 18.52 16.39 -30.42
CA LEU A 106 18.61 17.78 -30.87
C LEU A 106 19.76 17.97 -31.88
N THR A 107 20.82 17.17 -31.81
CA THR A 107 21.89 17.16 -32.82
C THR A 107 21.36 16.87 -34.23
N PHE A 108 20.31 16.05 -34.37
CA PHE A 108 19.70 15.77 -35.68
C PHE A 108 19.00 16.99 -36.29
N ALA A 109 18.64 17.99 -35.48
CA ALA A 109 18.08 19.26 -35.99
C ALA A 109 19.07 20.02 -36.90
N LEU A 110 20.37 19.75 -36.79
CA LEU A 110 21.40 20.34 -37.64
C LEU A 110 21.49 19.67 -39.02
N SER A 111 20.76 18.58 -39.26
CA SER A 111 20.80 17.88 -40.54
C SER A 111 20.23 18.73 -41.68
N ASN A 112 20.84 18.60 -42.86
CA ASN A 112 20.31 19.15 -44.11
C ASN A 112 19.14 18.32 -44.67
N PHE A 113 18.96 17.09 -44.20
CA PHE A 113 17.84 16.25 -44.62
C PHE A 113 16.62 16.51 -43.74
N ILE A 114 15.59 17.14 -44.32
CA ILE A 114 14.39 17.64 -43.63
C ILE A 114 13.74 16.58 -42.72
N PRO A 115 13.57 15.30 -43.12
CA PRO A 115 13.00 14.29 -42.23
C PRO A 115 13.80 14.06 -40.94
N ILE A 116 15.14 14.07 -41.02
CA ILE A 116 16.02 13.91 -39.86
C ILE A 116 16.02 15.18 -38.99
N ARG A 117 15.97 16.36 -39.62
CA ARG A 117 15.84 17.63 -38.88
C ARG A 117 14.55 17.67 -38.06
N ASN A 118 13.42 17.41 -38.70
CA ASN A 118 12.11 17.40 -38.06
C ASN A 118 12.05 16.36 -36.94
N PHE A 119 12.67 15.19 -37.14
CA PHE A 119 12.82 14.19 -36.10
C PHE A 119 13.54 14.73 -34.88
N GLY A 120 14.73 15.32 -35.05
CA GLY A 120 15.52 15.81 -33.93
C GLY A 120 14.76 16.80 -33.06
N VAL A 121 14.05 17.73 -33.70
CA VAL A 121 13.21 18.71 -33.01
C VAL A 121 12.05 18.04 -32.28
N LEU A 122 11.28 17.18 -32.95
CA LEU A 122 10.11 16.52 -32.37
C LEU A 122 10.48 15.58 -31.22
N ALA A 123 11.56 14.82 -31.36
CA ALA A 123 12.07 13.94 -30.32
C ALA A 123 12.59 14.73 -29.12
N GLY A 124 13.32 15.83 -29.34
CA GLY A 124 13.75 16.74 -28.27
C GLY A 124 12.55 17.26 -27.46
N VAL A 125 11.54 17.82 -28.12
CA VAL A 125 10.33 18.31 -27.44
C VAL A 125 9.63 17.19 -26.65
N THR A 126 9.58 15.99 -27.21
CA THR A 126 8.99 14.82 -26.55
C THR A 126 9.75 14.44 -25.29
N MET A 127 11.09 14.38 -25.34
CA MET A 127 11.93 14.04 -24.19
C MET A 127 11.78 15.08 -23.06
N ALA A 128 11.79 16.37 -23.39
CA ALA A 128 11.59 17.44 -22.42
C ALA A 128 10.20 17.34 -21.73
N THR A 129 9.17 17.06 -22.52
CA THR A 129 7.80 16.89 -22.02
C THR A 129 7.66 15.62 -21.17
N ALA A 130 8.27 14.52 -21.60
CA ALA A 130 8.25 13.24 -20.88
C ALA A 130 8.94 13.35 -19.52
N LEU A 131 10.02 14.12 -19.42
CA LEU A 131 10.70 14.38 -18.15
C LEU A 131 9.79 15.09 -17.15
N GLY A 132 9.19 16.21 -17.57
CA GLY A 132 8.31 17.00 -16.70
C GLY A 132 7.07 16.21 -16.27
N THR A 133 6.46 15.48 -17.20
CA THR A 133 5.26 14.69 -16.90
C THR A 133 5.56 13.50 -15.99
N ASN A 134 6.67 12.77 -16.19
CA ASN A 134 7.02 11.66 -15.31
C ASN A 134 7.50 12.09 -13.92
N LEU A 135 8.17 13.23 -13.77
CA LEU A 135 8.68 13.66 -12.46
C LEU A 135 7.68 14.51 -11.67
N VAL A 136 6.67 15.10 -12.31
CA VAL A 136 5.67 15.95 -11.66
C VAL A 136 4.29 15.29 -11.65
N LEU A 137 3.75 14.95 -12.83
CA LEU A 137 2.38 14.47 -12.95
C LEU A 137 2.22 13.07 -12.35
N LEU A 138 3.15 12.15 -12.62
CA LEU A 138 3.08 10.78 -12.09
C LEU A 138 3.03 10.72 -10.55
N PRO A 139 3.99 11.29 -9.79
CA PRO A 139 3.92 11.25 -8.33
C PRO A 139 2.69 11.97 -7.77
N ALA A 140 2.26 13.07 -8.40
CA ALA A 140 1.06 13.79 -8.02
C ALA A 140 -0.22 12.94 -8.20
N LEU A 141 -0.31 12.14 -9.27
CA LEU A 141 -1.44 11.22 -9.45
C LEU A 141 -1.42 10.08 -8.43
N LEU A 142 -0.24 9.50 -8.18
CA LEU A 142 -0.08 8.38 -7.28
C LEU A 142 -0.36 8.73 -5.81
N SER A 143 -0.10 9.97 -5.39
CA SER A 143 -0.40 10.43 -4.02
C SER A 143 -1.90 10.45 -3.70
N THR A 144 -2.77 10.52 -4.72
CA THR A 144 -4.23 10.57 -4.53
C THR A 144 -4.85 9.23 -4.13
N THR A 145 -4.11 8.12 -4.24
CA THR A 145 -4.64 6.77 -4.01
C THR A 145 -3.69 5.91 -3.21
N LYS A 146 -4.22 5.16 -2.24
CA LYS A 146 -3.44 4.11 -1.57
C LYS A 146 -3.01 3.02 -2.53
N ILE A 147 -1.70 2.80 -2.60
CA ILE A 147 -1.05 1.77 -3.40
C ILE A 147 -0.94 0.49 -2.57
N ILE A 148 -1.28 -0.65 -3.17
CA ILE A 148 -1.09 -1.99 -2.60
C ILE A 148 -0.20 -2.73 -3.59
N THR A 149 0.85 -3.39 -3.12
CA THR A 149 1.79 -4.14 -3.96
C THR A 149 1.44 -5.64 -3.98
N LEU A 150 1.93 -6.36 -5.00
CA LEU A 150 1.86 -7.83 -5.01
C LEU A 150 2.61 -8.45 -3.81
N TRP A 151 3.68 -7.81 -3.36
CA TRP A 151 4.51 -8.28 -2.25
C TRP A 151 3.81 -8.16 -0.91
N ASP A 152 2.95 -7.16 -0.74
CA ASP A 152 2.06 -7.05 0.42
C ASP A 152 1.14 -8.27 0.51
N LEU A 153 0.68 -8.80 -0.62
CA LEU A 153 -0.16 -10.00 -0.65
C LEU A 153 0.62 -11.29 -0.41
N LEU A 154 1.91 -11.34 -0.75
CA LEU A 154 2.75 -12.54 -0.66
C LEU A 154 3.61 -12.61 0.61
N GLY A 155 3.94 -11.46 1.21
CA GLY A 155 4.94 -11.32 2.26
C GLY A 155 4.41 -11.39 3.69
N VAL A 156 3.10 -11.25 3.90
CA VAL A 156 2.52 -11.47 5.22
C VAL A 156 2.56 -12.98 5.50
N LYS A 157 3.50 -13.42 6.33
CA LYS A 157 3.52 -14.75 6.94
C LYS A 157 2.34 -14.89 7.90
N LEU A 158 1.12 -14.89 7.38
CA LEU A 158 -0.11 -15.12 8.13
C LEU A 158 -0.23 -16.59 8.59
N GLY A 159 0.82 -17.41 8.50
CA GLY A 159 0.74 -18.87 8.69
C GLY A 159 -0.14 -19.54 7.63
N ASP A 160 -0.25 -20.86 7.69
CA ASP A 160 -1.19 -21.60 6.84
C ASP A 160 -2.63 -21.22 7.21
N ASP A 161 -3.32 -20.63 6.24
CA ASP A 161 -4.72 -20.20 6.25
C ASP A 161 -5.21 -19.39 7.49
N PRO A 162 -5.02 -18.06 7.50
CA PRO A 162 -5.46 -17.21 8.60
C PRO A 162 -6.97 -17.16 8.82
N ALA A 163 -7.77 -17.50 7.80
CA ALA A 163 -9.23 -17.52 7.92
C ALA A 163 -9.73 -18.65 8.86
N THR A 164 -8.95 -19.72 8.99
CA THR A 164 -9.26 -20.86 9.88
C THR A 164 -8.69 -20.73 11.29
N THR A 165 -7.61 -19.96 11.48
CA THR A 165 -6.95 -19.83 12.80
C THR A 165 -7.32 -18.56 13.56
N ILE A 166 -7.85 -17.54 12.89
CA ILE A 166 -8.19 -16.26 13.51
C ILE A 166 -9.70 -16.05 13.37
N PRO A 167 -10.49 -16.14 14.46
CA PRO A 167 -11.95 -16.04 14.38
C PRO A 167 -12.45 -14.71 13.80
N LEU A 168 -11.68 -13.61 13.95
CA LEU A 168 -12.03 -12.33 13.32
C LEU A 168 -12.10 -12.45 11.79
N PHE A 169 -11.34 -13.37 11.20
CA PHE A 169 -11.29 -13.63 9.76
C PHE A 169 -12.13 -14.85 9.34
N ALA A 170 -12.93 -15.41 10.23
CA ALA A 170 -13.84 -16.50 9.90
C ALA A 170 -14.75 -16.10 8.72
N ASP A 171 -15.10 -17.05 7.87
CA ASP A 171 -15.95 -16.84 6.68
C ASP A 171 -15.40 -15.83 5.64
N LEU A 172 -14.17 -15.30 5.81
CA LEU A 172 -13.47 -14.53 4.79
C LEU A 172 -12.66 -15.47 3.90
N ARG A 173 -12.66 -15.20 2.59
CA ARG A 173 -11.68 -15.85 1.69
C ARG A 173 -10.26 -15.42 2.11
N PRO A 174 -9.23 -16.25 1.89
CA PRO A 174 -7.85 -15.90 2.23
C PRO A 174 -7.40 -14.53 1.67
N ALA A 175 -7.80 -14.20 0.44
CA ALA A 175 -7.53 -12.89 -0.16
C ALA A 175 -8.23 -11.72 0.58
N GLN A 176 -9.43 -11.94 1.14
CA GLN A 176 -10.16 -10.93 1.92
C GLN A 176 -9.55 -10.75 3.31
N ALA A 177 -9.14 -11.84 3.97
CA ALA A 177 -8.40 -11.78 5.23
C ALA A 177 -7.09 -11.00 5.07
N ARG A 178 -6.37 -11.22 3.96
CA ARG A 178 -5.16 -10.43 3.62
C ARG A 178 -5.47 -8.95 3.47
N ILE A 179 -6.58 -8.57 2.82
CA ILE A 179 -6.99 -7.16 2.72
C ILE A 179 -7.17 -6.54 4.11
N VAL A 180 -7.79 -7.26 5.05
CA VAL A 180 -7.97 -6.77 6.43
C VAL A 180 -6.63 -6.53 7.10
N VAL A 181 -5.71 -7.51 7.02
CA VAL A 181 -4.38 -7.41 7.64
C VAL A 181 -3.55 -6.28 7.02
N LEU A 182 -3.58 -6.13 5.70
CA LEU A 182 -2.87 -5.06 4.98
C LEU A 182 -3.44 -3.67 5.23
N MET A 183 -4.72 -3.60 5.58
CA MET A 183 -5.35 -2.33 5.92
C MET A 183 -5.16 -1.96 7.39
N GLY A 184 -4.89 -2.93 8.26
CA GLY A 184 -4.53 -2.71 9.66
C GLY A 184 -3.04 -2.43 9.85
N ASP A 185 -2.64 -2.25 11.10
CA ASP A 185 -1.27 -1.93 11.49
C ASP A 185 -0.64 -3.15 12.18
N LEU A 186 0.34 -3.79 11.54
CA LEU A 186 1.01 -4.97 12.10
C LEU A 186 2.17 -4.51 13.00
N ARG A 187 2.12 -4.84 14.29
CA ARG A 187 3.13 -4.47 15.27
C ARG A 187 3.80 -5.71 15.84
N HIS A 188 5.11 -5.64 15.99
CA HIS A 188 5.93 -6.68 16.59
C HIS A 188 6.36 -6.26 18.00
N PHE A 189 6.37 -7.21 18.93
CA PHE A 189 6.77 -7.02 20.32
C PHE A 189 7.71 -8.14 20.76
N ALA A 190 8.82 -7.76 21.39
CA ALA A 190 9.81 -8.67 21.94
C ALA A 190 9.37 -9.23 23.32
N PRO A 191 9.95 -10.34 23.81
CA PRO A 191 9.58 -10.92 25.09
C PRO A 191 9.72 -9.91 26.24
N GLY A 192 8.65 -9.75 27.03
CA GLY A 192 8.58 -8.82 28.16
C GLY A 192 8.13 -7.40 27.81
N GLU A 193 7.97 -7.06 26.53
CA GLU A 193 7.43 -5.76 26.13
C GLU A 193 5.94 -5.64 26.45
N ILE A 194 5.52 -4.44 26.86
CA ILE A 194 4.12 -4.15 27.18
C ILE A 194 3.42 -3.74 25.88
N VAL A 195 2.44 -4.52 25.47
CA VAL A 195 1.60 -4.23 24.30
C VAL A 195 0.55 -3.18 24.66
N VAL A 196 -0.04 -3.32 25.85
CA VAL A 196 -1.07 -2.44 26.38
C VAL A 196 -0.83 -2.27 27.87
N ARG A 197 -0.86 -1.02 28.37
CA ARG A 197 -0.78 -0.73 29.80
C ARG A 197 -2.15 -0.36 30.34
N ARG A 198 -2.48 -0.89 31.53
CA ARG A 198 -3.70 -0.57 32.26
C ARG A 198 -3.80 0.94 32.55
N GLY A 199 -5.01 1.49 32.48
CA GLY A 199 -5.29 2.89 32.75
C GLY A 199 -4.96 3.85 31.60
N GLU A 200 -4.22 3.40 30.58
CA GLU A 200 -4.05 4.20 29.37
C GLU A 200 -5.38 4.27 28.59
N ILE A 201 -5.64 5.38 27.91
CA ILE A 201 -6.76 5.48 26.96
C ILE A 201 -6.26 4.93 25.64
N GLY A 202 -6.92 3.89 25.12
CA GLY A 202 -6.59 3.32 23.82
C GLY A 202 -7.76 3.42 22.85
N GLU A 203 -7.47 3.72 21.59
CA GLU A 203 -8.47 3.84 20.52
C GLU A 203 -8.44 2.64 19.56
N GLU A 204 -7.52 1.70 19.78
CA GLU A 204 -7.37 0.50 18.95
C GLU A 204 -7.68 -0.78 19.72
N MET A 205 -8.11 -1.79 18.97
CA MET A 205 -8.12 -3.18 19.41
C MET A 205 -6.96 -3.95 18.77
N TYR A 206 -6.61 -5.09 19.34
CA TYR A 206 -5.54 -5.93 18.86
C TYR A 206 -6.01 -7.36 18.63
N VAL A 207 -5.40 -8.01 17.64
CA VAL A 207 -5.58 -9.44 17.36
C VAL A 207 -4.21 -10.09 17.34
N ILE A 208 -4.00 -11.17 18.08
CA ILE A 208 -2.72 -11.89 18.04
C ILE A 208 -2.63 -12.65 16.72
N ILE A 209 -1.67 -12.28 15.89
CA ILE A 209 -1.36 -12.95 14.62
C ILE A 209 -0.36 -14.07 14.85
N ALA A 210 0.66 -13.86 15.69
CA ALA A 210 1.64 -14.88 16.05
C ALA A 210 2.15 -14.67 17.48
N GLY A 211 2.62 -15.75 18.12
CA GLY A 211 3.13 -15.70 19.49
C GLY A 211 2.06 -15.86 20.57
N ARG A 212 2.41 -15.47 21.80
CA ARG A 212 1.56 -15.50 22.99
C ARG A 212 1.81 -14.29 23.88
N ALA A 213 0.76 -13.78 24.50
CA ALA A 213 0.84 -12.66 25.44
C ALA A 213 0.11 -12.99 26.74
N ASP A 214 0.57 -12.41 27.84
CA ASP A 214 0.00 -12.60 29.17
C ASP A 214 -0.76 -11.36 29.63
N VAL A 215 -1.95 -11.60 30.18
CA VAL A 215 -2.81 -10.55 30.72
C VAL A 215 -2.64 -10.51 32.23
N PHE A 216 -2.27 -9.33 32.75
CA PHE A 216 -2.11 -9.09 34.17
C PHE A 216 -3.13 -8.07 34.66
N ALA A 217 -3.76 -8.36 35.80
CA ALA A 217 -4.62 -7.42 36.52
C ALA A 217 -4.12 -7.21 37.95
N GLY A 218 -4.53 -6.09 38.57
CA GLY A 218 -4.04 -5.65 39.87
C GLY A 218 -2.92 -4.62 39.79
N GLU A 219 -2.49 -4.08 40.93
CA GLU A 219 -1.39 -3.12 41.05
C GLU A 219 -0.38 -3.59 42.12
N GLY A 220 0.89 -3.25 41.91
CA GLY A 220 1.97 -3.53 42.87
C GLY A 220 2.09 -5.02 43.24
N ALA A 221 2.09 -5.31 44.55
CA ALA A 221 2.17 -6.68 45.09
C ALA A 221 0.94 -7.56 44.79
N GLY A 222 -0.16 -6.96 44.29
CA GLY A 222 -1.38 -7.65 43.89
C GLY A 222 -1.45 -7.99 42.39
N ARG A 223 -0.37 -7.79 41.62
CA ARG A 223 -0.34 -8.09 40.18
C ARG A 223 -0.41 -9.62 39.97
N GLN A 224 -1.48 -10.07 39.34
CA GLN A 224 -1.70 -11.49 39.05
C GLN A 224 -1.96 -11.72 37.56
N ARG A 225 -1.41 -12.81 37.02
CA ARG A 225 -1.68 -13.26 35.65
C ARG A 225 -3.10 -13.84 35.64
N ILE A 226 -4.02 -13.16 34.95
CA ILE A 226 -5.43 -13.55 34.88
C ILE A 226 -5.77 -14.38 33.64
N ASN A 227 -4.97 -14.24 32.57
CA ASN A 227 -5.20 -14.98 31.33
C ASN A 227 -3.92 -15.08 30.48
N GLU A 228 -3.89 -16.07 29.58
CA GLU A 228 -2.90 -16.20 28.51
C GLU A 228 -3.65 -16.03 27.17
N LEU A 229 -3.19 -15.11 26.34
CA LEU A 229 -3.69 -14.87 24.99
C LEU A 229 -2.83 -15.63 23.98
N LYS A 230 -3.49 -16.25 23.02
CA LYS A 230 -2.90 -17.02 21.94
C LYS A 230 -3.31 -16.44 20.61
N ARG A 231 -2.67 -16.93 19.54
CA ARG A 231 -3.03 -16.61 18.17
C ARG A 231 -4.54 -16.72 17.94
N GLY A 232 -5.11 -15.68 17.33
CA GLY A 232 -6.55 -15.54 17.09
C GLY A 232 -7.31 -14.80 18.19
N ASP A 233 -6.76 -14.71 19.40
CA ASP A 233 -7.40 -13.98 20.48
C ASP A 233 -7.41 -12.48 20.22
N VAL A 234 -8.49 -11.85 20.67
CA VAL A 234 -8.75 -10.42 20.56
C VAL A 234 -8.69 -9.78 21.94
N PHE A 235 -8.10 -8.60 22.03
CA PHE A 235 -8.06 -7.81 23.25
C PHE A 235 -8.06 -6.31 22.94
N GLY A 236 -8.43 -5.50 23.94
CA GLY A 236 -8.47 -4.04 23.79
C GLY A 236 -9.66 -3.52 22.99
N GLU A 237 -10.64 -4.37 22.70
CA GLU A 237 -11.89 -4.10 21.97
C GLU A 237 -12.73 -2.99 22.61
N MET A 238 -12.68 -2.85 23.94
CA MET A 238 -13.36 -1.77 24.66
C MET A 238 -12.80 -0.38 24.29
N GLY A 239 -11.50 -0.29 24.03
CA GLY A 239 -10.84 0.96 23.63
C GLY A 239 -11.40 1.47 22.30
N LEU A 240 -11.47 0.58 21.29
CA LEU A 240 -11.99 0.91 19.97
C LEU A 240 -13.47 1.33 19.96
N VAL A 241 -14.32 0.69 20.78
CA VAL A 241 -15.77 0.91 20.75
C VAL A 241 -16.21 2.05 21.68
N ARG A 242 -15.58 2.17 22.85
CA ARG A 242 -16.04 3.07 23.93
C ARG A 242 -15.06 4.18 24.27
N HIS A 243 -13.88 4.23 23.65
CA HIS A 243 -12.79 5.13 24.05
C HIS A 243 -12.51 5.02 25.56
N ALA A 244 -12.49 3.77 26.04
CA ALA A 244 -12.36 3.45 27.46
C ALA A 244 -10.89 3.22 27.85
N GLU A 245 -10.61 3.40 29.13
CA GLU A 245 -9.32 3.02 29.71
C GLU A 245 -9.06 1.52 29.61
N ARG A 246 -7.80 1.15 29.40
CA ARG A 246 -7.37 -0.24 29.38
C ARG A 246 -7.56 -0.87 30.75
N THR A 247 -8.23 -2.02 30.80
CA THR A 247 -8.63 -2.69 32.05
C THR A 247 -7.52 -3.56 32.65
N ALA A 248 -6.54 -3.96 31.85
CA ALA A 248 -5.46 -4.85 32.24
C ALA A 248 -4.17 -4.53 31.45
N ASP A 249 -3.03 -4.95 31.99
CA ASP A 249 -1.79 -4.95 31.23
C ASP A 249 -1.74 -6.18 30.33
N VAL A 250 -1.26 -6.02 29.10
CA VAL A 250 -0.94 -7.12 28.21
C VAL A 250 0.55 -7.07 27.89
N VAL A 251 1.27 -8.14 28.23
CA VAL A 251 2.73 -8.22 28.10
C VAL A 251 3.06 -9.40 27.19
N ALA A 252 3.98 -9.20 26.25
CA ALA A 252 4.45 -10.26 25.37
C ALA A 252 5.17 -11.34 26.17
N ALA A 253 4.68 -12.59 26.11
CA ALA A 253 5.32 -13.73 26.80
C ALA A 253 6.51 -14.32 26.00
N GLY A 254 6.59 -13.98 24.72
CA GLY A 254 7.66 -14.32 23.78
C GLY A 254 7.66 -13.29 22.64
N ASP A 255 8.19 -13.65 21.47
CA ASP A 255 8.01 -12.84 20.26
C ASP A 255 6.53 -12.87 19.83
N VAL A 256 5.90 -11.70 19.72
CA VAL A 256 4.47 -11.56 19.42
C VAL A 256 4.27 -10.59 18.26
N ASP A 257 3.48 -11.01 17.28
CA ASP A 257 2.96 -10.14 16.24
C ASP A 257 1.46 -9.91 16.47
N VAL A 258 1.06 -8.64 16.53
CA VAL A 258 -0.34 -8.24 16.69
C VAL A 258 -0.80 -7.39 15.50
N LEU A 259 -2.06 -7.55 15.12
CA LEU A 259 -2.73 -6.64 14.20
C LEU A 259 -3.53 -5.63 15.02
N ALA A 260 -3.09 -4.37 15.00
CA ALA A 260 -3.77 -3.24 15.60
C ALA A 260 -4.82 -2.67 14.62
N LEU A 261 -6.06 -2.54 15.08
CA LEU A 261 -7.20 -2.04 14.32
C LEU A 261 -7.83 -0.86 15.06
N ASP A 262 -7.78 0.32 14.44
CA ASP A 262 -8.31 1.58 14.97
C ASP A 262 -9.61 2.01 14.25
N GLU A 263 -10.20 3.12 14.69
CA GLU A 263 -11.41 3.66 14.06
C GLU A 263 -11.16 4.07 12.59
N HIS A 264 -9.94 4.54 12.27
CA HIS A 264 -9.56 4.90 10.91
C HIS A 264 -9.58 3.68 9.99
N PHE A 265 -9.04 2.54 10.44
CA PHE A 265 -9.15 1.27 9.75
C PHE A 265 -10.62 0.91 9.47
N LEU A 266 -11.48 0.95 10.49
CA LEU A 266 -12.90 0.64 10.35
C LEU A 266 -13.60 1.53 9.32
N ARG A 267 -13.35 2.84 9.37
CA ARG A 267 -13.90 3.80 8.41
C ARG A 267 -13.41 3.51 6.98
N ARG A 268 -12.11 3.21 6.81
CA ARG A 268 -11.53 2.88 5.50
C ARG A 268 -12.09 1.59 4.92
N ILE A 269 -12.18 0.53 5.71
CA ILE A 269 -12.66 -0.77 5.22
C ILE A 269 -14.17 -0.72 4.91
N LYS A 270 -14.97 -0.02 5.71
CA LYS A 270 -16.40 0.22 5.44
C LYS A 270 -16.61 0.93 4.09
N ASN A 271 -15.82 1.96 3.82
CA ASN A 271 -15.97 2.77 2.61
C ASN A 271 -15.45 2.04 1.35
N ARG A 272 -14.36 1.28 1.46
CA ARG A 272 -13.70 0.66 0.29
C ARG A 272 -14.15 -0.77 0.02
N TYR A 273 -14.48 -1.54 1.05
CA TYR A 273 -14.85 -2.95 0.98
C TYR A 273 -16.03 -3.27 1.91
N PRO A 274 -17.24 -2.73 1.66
CA PRO A 274 -18.38 -2.82 2.58
C PRO A 274 -18.78 -4.26 2.93
N ARG A 275 -18.65 -5.20 1.98
CA ARG A 275 -18.91 -6.63 2.23
C ARG A 275 -17.90 -7.26 3.18
N ILE A 276 -16.61 -6.92 3.06
CA ILE A 276 -15.57 -7.42 3.97
C ILE A 276 -15.77 -6.81 5.37
N ALA A 277 -16.03 -5.51 5.43
CA ALA A 277 -16.30 -4.81 6.68
C ALA A 277 -17.48 -5.45 7.44
N SER A 278 -18.59 -5.73 6.74
CA SER A 278 -19.77 -6.36 7.34
C SER A 278 -19.44 -7.72 7.95
N GLN A 279 -18.64 -8.54 7.26
CA GLN A 279 -18.22 -9.84 7.79
C GLN A 279 -17.29 -9.71 9.00
N VAL A 280 -16.31 -8.79 8.96
CA VAL A 280 -15.42 -8.51 10.09
C VAL A 280 -16.23 -8.06 11.31
N PHE A 281 -17.21 -7.18 11.14
CA PHE A 281 -18.09 -6.74 12.24
C PHE A 281 -18.96 -7.88 12.80
N LEU A 282 -19.51 -8.75 11.94
CA LEU A 282 -20.25 -9.93 12.37
C LEU A 282 -19.36 -10.87 13.20
N ASN A 283 -18.14 -11.14 12.74
CA ASN A 283 -17.19 -11.98 13.45
C ASN A 283 -16.76 -11.37 14.78
N LEU A 284 -16.53 -10.05 14.81
CA LEU A 284 -16.25 -9.33 16.05
C LEU A 284 -17.43 -9.45 17.03
N THR A 285 -18.66 -9.31 16.53
CA THR A 285 -19.87 -9.45 17.36
C THR A 285 -20.00 -10.86 17.95
N ARG A 286 -19.71 -11.90 17.15
CA ARG A 286 -19.66 -13.29 17.64
C ARG A 286 -18.60 -13.48 18.72
N LEU A 287 -17.38 -12.99 18.48
CA LEU A 287 -16.27 -13.03 19.45
C LEU A 287 -16.62 -12.36 20.78
N LEU A 288 -17.23 -11.17 20.74
CA LEU A 288 -17.67 -10.45 21.94
C LEU A 288 -18.76 -11.23 22.69
N SER A 289 -19.69 -11.83 21.95
CA SER A 289 -20.77 -12.64 22.52
C SER A 289 -20.23 -13.87 23.24
N ASP A 290 -19.28 -14.58 22.63
CA ASP A 290 -18.61 -15.74 23.23
C ASP A 290 -17.82 -15.34 24.49
N HIS A 291 -17.16 -14.18 24.46
CA HIS A 291 -16.42 -13.67 25.61
C HIS A 291 -17.34 -13.34 26.79
N LEU A 292 -18.48 -12.70 26.53
CA LEU A 292 -19.50 -12.40 27.54
C LEU A 292 -20.08 -13.68 28.15
N GLN A 293 -20.38 -14.69 27.32
CA GLN A 293 -20.87 -15.98 27.80
C GLN A 293 -19.86 -16.65 28.74
N ARG A 294 -18.60 -16.77 28.32
CA ARG A 294 -17.52 -17.37 29.15
C ARG A 294 -17.32 -16.64 30.47
N THR A 295 -17.40 -15.31 30.45
CA THR A 295 -17.23 -14.48 31.66
C THR A 295 -18.39 -14.71 32.63
N THR A 296 -19.61 -14.80 32.11
CA THR A 296 -20.82 -15.09 32.90
C THR A 296 -20.73 -16.49 33.52
N GLU A 297 -20.34 -17.51 32.74
CA GLU A 297 -20.17 -18.88 33.23
C GLU A 297 -19.13 -18.97 34.34
N ARG A 298 -17.96 -18.30 34.19
CA ARG A 298 -16.93 -18.25 35.24
C ARG A 298 -17.42 -17.56 36.51
N TYR A 299 -18.16 -16.47 36.37
CA TYR A 299 -18.72 -15.76 37.52
C TYR A 299 -19.74 -16.61 38.28
N VAL A 300 -20.62 -17.31 37.56
CA VAL A 300 -21.58 -18.25 38.17
C VAL A 300 -20.84 -19.38 38.87
N ALA A 301 -19.85 -20.02 38.21
CA ALA A 301 -19.06 -21.10 38.78
C ALA A 301 -18.34 -20.69 40.07
N ALA A 302 -17.74 -19.49 40.10
CA ALA A 302 -17.05 -18.96 41.27
C ALA A 302 -17.98 -18.61 42.44
N ARG A 303 -19.28 -18.39 42.17
CA ARG A 303 -20.29 -18.08 43.19
C ARG A 303 -21.03 -19.33 43.70
N SER A 304 -20.94 -20.43 42.96
CA SER A 304 -21.46 -21.75 43.33
C SER A 304 -20.43 -22.65 44.04
N ALA A 305 -19.18 -22.20 44.19
CA ALA A 305 -18.11 -22.85 44.94
C ALA A 305 -17.91 -22.15 46.29
#